data_AF-A7S4P9-F1
#
_entry.id   AF-A7S4P9-F1
#
_cell.length_a   1.000
_cell.length_b   1.000
_cell.length_c   1.000
_cell.angle_alpha   90.00
_cell.angle_beta   90.00
_cell.angle_gamma   90.00
#
_symmetry.space_group_name_H-M   'P 1'
#
loop_
_entity.id
_entity.type
_entity.pdbx_description
1 polymer ?
#
loop_
_entity_poly.entity_id
_entity_poly.type
_entity_poly.pdbx_seq_one_letter_code
_entity_poly.pdbx_strand_id
1 'polypeptide(L)'
;MEKFSRWNLATILINCFLCASGLDEFSPDSPVAAFEFGAITKDKLFLRMLHETWAPYGAWSIFPILPSLLQRYADNKAWIFFCEEDTVIDLKKLIEVLGKYNASKELFLGHAIQDPRPAIIHHFAFVEDPSQFSFPDFAAGWAISIPLLKSMSKRLESKPINSDFTIDVQHEVAMFIRNEGEGTLLTDVPELCTTLPGTQEHCATSYNSSISCGRISSDDIFFAVKTTKKYHGDRVPVVKKTLGQHAKHVVFYSETEDPDVPTENIGVPNTDTGHCAKLKAIIDRSAVDRRFSDKPWLVVIDDDTIMSVPRMQQLLACYDPQEPILLGERYGFGVATGYGYEYVTGGGGMVLSRAGINMLRESGCGCWQDNSPDDMWLGNCFRNLNIPVTHSPAFHQARPVEYVASLLDHQSAVSFHKHYDIDPIAVYRDYLS
;
A
#
# COMPACT_ATOMS: atom_id res chain seq x y z
N MET A 1 2.08 17.36 -18.23
CA MET A 1 1.45 16.44 -17.27
C MET A 1 1.58 15.05 -17.87
N GLU A 2 2.75 14.43 -17.69
CA GLU A 2 2.89 13.01 -17.96
C GLU A 2 2.07 12.27 -16.89
N LYS A 3 1.21 11.35 -17.31
CA LYS A 3 0.44 10.50 -16.40
C LYS A 3 1.46 9.58 -15.72
N PHE A 4 1.90 9.97 -14.53
CA PHE A 4 2.80 9.15 -13.73
C PHE A 4 2.13 7.82 -13.41
N SER A 5 2.86 6.73 -13.68
CA SER A 5 2.51 5.43 -13.15
C SER A 5 2.62 5.53 -11.61
N ARG A 6 1.49 5.35 -10.93
CA ARG A 6 1.32 5.58 -9.49
C ARG A 6 1.91 4.43 -8.68
N TRP A 7 2.98 4.68 -7.94
CA TRP A 7 3.65 3.66 -7.11
C TRP A 7 4.21 4.28 -5.82
N ASN A 8 3.74 3.72 -4.70
CA ASN A 8 3.45 4.42 -3.46
C ASN A 8 4.59 4.98 -2.59
N LEU A 9 5.85 5.05 -3.05
CA LEU A 9 6.91 5.68 -2.23
C LEU A 9 7.91 6.51 -3.05
N ALA A 10 8.13 7.73 -2.58
CA ALA A 10 9.18 8.64 -2.99
C ALA A 10 10.16 8.88 -1.83
N THR A 11 11.40 9.22 -2.17
CA THR A 11 12.43 9.57 -1.19
C THR A 11 12.93 10.98 -1.47
N ILE A 12 12.95 11.80 -0.42
CA ILE A 12 13.50 13.15 -0.42
C ILE A 12 14.79 13.17 0.40
N LEU A 13 15.85 13.65 -0.22
CA LEU A 13 17.19 13.64 0.34
C LEU A 13 17.59 15.04 0.79
N ILE A 14 17.66 15.25 2.10
CA ILE A 14 17.85 16.57 2.71
C ILE A 14 19.27 16.71 3.27
N ASN A 15 19.93 17.81 2.90
CA ASN A 15 21.26 18.14 3.40
C ASN A 15 21.16 19.19 4.52
N CYS A 16 21.36 18.79 5.77
CA CYS A 16 21.37 19.73 6.91
C CYS A 16 22.79 20.08 7.34
N PHE A 17 23.57 20.71 6.47
CA PHE A 17 24.90 21.25 6.84
C PHE A 17 24.85 22.64 7.53
N LEU A 18 23.66 23.15 7.88
CA LEU A 18 23.49 24.48 8.48
C LEU A 18 23.23 24.50 10.00
N CYS A 19 23.15 23.35 10.69
CA CYS A 19 22.94 23.32 12.15
C CYS A 19 24.19 22.96 12.98
N ALA A 20 25.32 22.62 12.35
CA ALA A 20 26.48 22.06 13.06
C ALA A 20 27.78 22.88 12.96
N SER A 21 27.74 24.12 12.47
CA SER A 21 28.90 25.03 12.54
C SER A 21 28.51 26.29 13.31
N GLY A 22 28.72 26.25 14.63
CA GLY A 22 28.43 27.39 15.51
C GLY A 22 28.19 27.07 16.99
N LEU A 23 28.39 25.82 17.43
CA LEU A 23 28.35 25.47 18.85
C LEU A 23 29.78 25.42 19.40
N ASP A 24 30.44 26.56 19.48
CA ASP A 24 31.50 26.78 20.45
C ASP A 24 31.46 28.24 20.89
N GLU A 25 31.34 28.43 22.21
CA GLU A 25 31.35 29.68 22.98
C GLU A 25 30.16 30.63 22.81
N PHE A 26 29.20 30.63 23.75
CA PHE A 26 28.48 31.87 24.08
C PHE A 26 28.18 32.03 25.58
N SER A 27 28.56 33.21 26.07
CA SER A 27 28.38 33.80 27.39
C SER A 27 26.92 34.27 27.61
N PRO A 28 26.42 34.38 28.86
CA PRO A 28 24.98 34.48 29.16
C PRO A 28 24.28 35.83 28.83
N ASP A 29 24.95 36.83 28.25
CA ASP A 29 24.46 38.22 28.25
C ASP A 29 24.27 38.88 26.86
N SER A 30 23.83 38.15 25.81
CA SER A 30 23.54 38.79 24.50
C SER A 30 22.08 38.64 24.05
N PRO A 31 21.45 39.70 23.49
CA PRO A 31 20.06 39.66 23.07
C PRO A 31 19.88 38.78 21.83
N VAL A 32 18.75 38.06 21.80
CA VAL A 32 18.27 37.18 20.73
C VAL A 32 18.52 37.78 19.34
N ALA A 33 19.58 37.33 18.67
CA ALA A 33 19.83 37.65 17.27
C ALA A 33 18.91 36.77 16.40
N ALA A 34 18.07 37.43 15.61
CA ALA A 34 17.28 36.79 14.57
C ALA A 34 18.22 36.15 13.54
N PHE A 35 18.13 34.83 13.37
CA PHE A 35 18.83 34.11 12.31
C PHE A 35 18.11 34.35 10.98
N GLU A 36 18.73 35.11 10.07
CA GLU A 36 18.34 35.14 8.67
C GLU A 36 18.78 33.83 7.99
N PHE A 37 17.82 32.95 7.71
CA PHE A 37 18.04 31.79 6.85
C PHE A 37 18.27 32.27 5.41
N GLY A 38 19.50 32.14 4.92
CA GLY A 38 19.82 32.33 3.50
C GLY A 38 18.93 31.45 2.62
N ALA A 39 18.46 32.01 1.50
CA ALA A 39 17.52 31.38 0.58
C ALA A 39 17.89 29.92 0.26
N ILE A 40 17.00 28.99 0.59
CA ILE A 40 17.12 27.57 0.25
C ILE A 40 16.99 27.44 -1.27
N THR A 41 18.09 27.20 -1.98
CA THR A 41 18.04 26.93 -3.42
C THR A 41 17.63 25.47 -3.68
N LYS A 42 16.85 25.23 -4.75
CA LYS A 42 16.40 23.91 -5.20
C LYS A 42 17.55 22.90 -5.38
N ASP A 43 18.79 23.38 -5.52
CA ASP A 43 20.00 22.59 -5.76
C ASP A 43 20.41 21.68 -4.60
N LYS A 44 19.80 21.85 -3.41
CA LYS A 44 20.10 21.05 -2.20
C LYS A 44 19.13 19.89 -1.95
N LEU A 45 18.03 19.80 -2.72
CA LEU A 45 16.99 18.78 -2.60
C LEU A 45 17.06 17.81 -3.78
N PHE A 46 17.07 16.51 -3.50
CA PHE A 46 16.91 15.49 -4.54
C PHE A 46 15.67 14.66 -4.22
N LEU A 47 14.65 14.79 -5.06
CA LEU A 47 13.53 13.86 -5.11
C LEU A 47 13.93 12.66 -5.96
N ARG A 48 13.68 11.45 -5.47
CA ARG A 48 13.89 10.20 -6.19
C ARG A 48 12.66 9.33 -6.01
N MET A 49 12.09 8.89 -7.12
CA MET A 49 11.07 7.85 -7.11
C MET A 49 11.75 6.50 -6.92
N LEU A 50 11.29 5.70 -5.95
CA LEU A 50 11.96 4.46 -5.59
C LEU A 50 11.98 3.47 -6.77
N HIS A 51 10.85 3.39 -7.47
CA HIS A 51 10.64 2.46 -8.59
C HIS A 51 11.48 2.80 -9.84
N GLU A 52 11.78 4.09 -10.08
CA GLU A 52 12.61 4.52 -11.21
C GLU A 52 14.10 4.31 -10.95
N THR A 53 14.53 4.53 -9.70
CA THR A 53 15.95 4.69 -9.40
C THR A 53 16.63 3.39 -8.98
N TRP A 54 15.91 2.47 -8.33
CA TRP A 54 16.53 1.28 -7.74
C TRP A 54 16.03 -0.04 -8.31
N ALA A 55 14.71 -0.26 -8.40
CA ALA A 55 14.15 -1.41 -9.09
C ALA A 55 12.63 -1.28 -9.24
N PRO A 56 12.05 -1.83 -10.33
CA PRO A 56 10.60 -1.94 -10.47
C PRO A 56 9.95 -2.88 -9.43
N TYR A 57 10.73 -3.72 -8.72
CA TYR A 57 10.23 -4.69 -7.75
C TYR A 57 10.91 -4.54 -6.40
N GLY A 58 10.13 -4.61 -5.32
CA GLY A 58 10.61 -4.70 -3.94
C GLY A 58 11.21 -3.41 -3.36
N ALA A 59 11.53 -2.39 -4.17
CA ALA A 59 12.06 -1.12 -3.68
C ALA A 59 11.12 -0.44 -2.67
N TRP A 60 9.81 -0.66 -2.79
CA TRP A 60 8.79 -0.15 -1.86
C TRP A 60 8.92 -0.74 -0.45
N SER A 61 9.52 -1.92 -0.28
CA SER A 61 9.77 -2.50 1.04
C SER A 61 10.98 -1.87 1.72
N ILE A 62 11.67 -0.94 1.06
CA ILE A 62 12.90 -0.21 1.43
C ILE A 62 14.15 -1.07 1.73
N PHE A 63 14.01 -2.29 2.21
CA PHE A 63 15.13 -3.14 2.64
C PHE A 63 16.14 -3.39 1.52
N PRO A 64 15.73 -3.77 0.28
CA PRO A 64 16.68 -4.04 -0.79
C PRO A 64 17.51 -2.81 -1.20
N ILE A 65 17.02 -1.60 -0.89
CA ILE A 65 17.67 -0.35 -1.32
C ILE A 65 18.53 0.28 -0.23
N LEU A 66 18.49 -0.19 1.02
CA LEU A 66 19.27 0.38 2.12
C LEU A 66 20.78 0.47 1.83
N PRO A 67 21.44 -0.60 1.31
CA PRO A 67 22.88 -0.52 0.98
C PRO A 67 23.17 0.53 -0.09
N SER A 68 22.27 0.67 -1.08
CA SER A 68 22.40 1.65 -2.16
C SER A 68 22.19 3.08 -1.66
N LEU A 69 21.23 3.30 -0.76
CA LEU A 69 21.03 4.59 -0.09
C LEU A 69 22.26 4.97 0.73
N LEU A 70 22.81 4.02 1.46
CA LEU A 70 24.01 4.22 2.27
C LEU A 70 25.20 4.60 1.39
N GLN A 71 25.51 3.80 0.37
CA GLN A 71 26.63 4.04 -0.54
C GLN A 71 26.56 5.43 -1.19
N ARG A 72 25.35 5.90 -1.52
CA ARG A 72 25.18 7.13 -2.31
C ARG A 72 25.09 8.40 -1.48
N TYR A 73 24.63 8.31 -0.23
CA TYR A 73 24.23 9.50 0.54
C TYR A 73 24.85 9.61 1.93
N ALA A 74 25.57 8.60 2.42
CA ALA A 74 26.12 8.60 3.78
C ALA A 74 27.15 9.71 4.07
N ASP A 75 27.83 10.22 3.05
CA ASP A 75 28.94 11.17 3.22
C ASP A 75 28.49 12.64 3.18
N ASN A 76 27.26 12.89 2.72
CA ASN A 76 26.85 14.20 2.22
C ASN A 76 25.36 14.50 2.45
N LYS A 77 24.67 13.67 3.24
CA LYS A 77 23.31 13.92 3.75
C LYS A 77 23.27 13.66 5.25
N ALA A 78 22.33 14.29 5.94
CA ALA A 78 22.09 14.07 7.37
C ALA A 78 20.85 13.19 7.61
N TRP A 79 19.85 13.33 6.72
CA TRP A 79 18.55 12.69 6.81
C TRP A 79 18.16 12.08 5.47
N ILE A 80 17.49 10.92 5.54
CA ILE A 80 16.68 10.38 4.45
C ILE A 80 15.22 10.53 4.88
N PHE A 81 14.42 11.23 4.08
CA PHE A 81 12.98 11.40 4.30
C PHE A 81 12.22 10.57 3.27
N PHE A 82 11.29 9.74 3.73
CA PHE A 82 10.42 8.92 2.91
C PHE A 82 9.00 9.47 2.97
N CYS A 83 8.29 9.44 1.85
CA CYS A 83 6.90 9.87 1.77
C CYS A 83 6.16 9.14 0.65
N GLU A 84 4.84 9.15 0.71
CA GLU A 84 4.00 8.65 -0.38
C GLU A 84 3.86 9.70 -1.48
N GLU A 85 3.31 9.29 -2.62
CA GLU A 85 3.10 10.19 -3.77
C GLU A 85 2.07 11.30 -3.50
N ASP A 86 1.15 11.06 -2.57
CA ASP A 86 0.08 12.00 -2.18
C ASP A 86 0.45 12.86 -0.96
N THR A 87 1.66 12.68 -0.40
CA THR A 87 2.17 13.52 0.68
C THR A 87 2.56 14.91 0.15
N VAL A 88 1.91 15.94 0.67
CA VAL A 88 2.23 17.35 0.41
C VAL A 88 3.21 17.83 1.47
N ILE A 89 4.30 18.49 1.05
CA ILE A 89 5.41 18.85 1.93
C ILE A 89 5.68 20.35 1.87
N ASP A 90 5.61 21.02 3.02
CA ASP A 90 6.22 22.33 3.23
C ASP A 90 7.69 22.12 3.57
N LEU A 91 8.54 22.27 2.56
CA LEU A 91 9.97 21.98 2.69
C LEU A 91 10.66 22.86 3.74
N LYS A 92 10.24 24.12 3.90
CA LYS A 92 10.86 25.03 4.87
C LYS A 92 10.58 24.52 6.28
N LYS A 93 9.32 24.22 6.59
CA LYS A 93 8.94 23.67 7.89
C LYS A 93 9.56 22.30 8.14
N LEU A 94 9.62 21.44 7.13
CA LEU A 94 10.25 20.12 7.29
C LEU A 94 11.73 20.26 7.69
N ILE A 95 12.47 21.18 7.07
CA ILE A 95 13.87 21.45 7.45
C ILE A 95 13.96 22.02 8.87
N GLU A 96 13.07 22.95 9.25
CA GLU A 96 13.00 23.48 10.61
C GLU A 96 12.74 22.38 11.64
N VAL A 97 11.81 21.46 11.35
CA VAL A 97 11.48 20.31 12.20
C VAL A 97 12.67 19.37 12.33
N LEU A 98 13.28 18.92 11.22
CA LEU A 98 14.44 18.04 11.26
C LEU A 98 15.67 18.70 11.93
N GLY A 99 15.78 20.02 11.85
CA GLY A 99 16.82 20.81 12.51
C GLY A 99 16.75 20.80 14.03
N LYS A 100 15.62 20.41 14.63
CA LYS A 100 15.45 20.25 16.09
C LYS A 100 16.17 19.02 16.64
N TYR A 101 16.53 18.07 15.76
CA TYR A 101 17.05 16.76 16.15
C TYR A 101 18.54 16.60 15.84
N ASN A 102 19.27 15.94 16.72
CA ASN A 102 20.70 15.67 16.53
C ASN A 102 20.92 14.53 15.54
N ALA A 103 21.15 14.87 14.27
CA ALA A 103 21.36 13.92 13.18
C ALA A 103 22.60 13.00 13.31
N SER A 104 23.49 13.27 14.27
CA SER A 104 24.63 12.39 14.58
C SER A 104 24.24 11.18 15.44
N LYS A 105 23.00 11.11 15.93
CA LYS A 105 22.45 9.95 16.65
C LYS A 105 21.62 9.07 15.72
N GLU A 106 21.41 7.82 16.10
CA GLU A 106 20.40 6.97 15.46
C GLU A 106 18.99 7.47 15.83
N LEU A 107 18.31 8.04 14.85
CA LEU A 107 16.96 8.61 15.02
C LEU A 107 16.02 8.10 13.94
N PHE A 108 14.82 7.72 14.38
CA PHE A 108 13.67 7.32 13.58
C PHE A 108 12.51 8.24 13.94
N LEU A 109 12.08 9.06 12.98
CA LEU A 109 11.11 10.14 13.19
C LEU A 109 9.90 9.91 12.30
N GLY A 110 8.69 10.14 12.80
CA GLY A 110 7.44 9.98 12.03
C GLY A 110 6.22 10.37 12.84
N HIS A 111 5.05 10.43 12.21
CA HIS A 111 3.78 10.49 12.94
C HIS A 111 3.49 9.11 13.54
N ALA A 112 3.52 8.99 14.86
CA ALA A 112 3.41 7.70 15.52
C ALA A 112 1.95 7.25 15.63
N ILE A 113 1.67 6.07 15.08
CA ILE A 113 0.38 5.38 15.22
C ILE A 113 0.57 4.03 15.89
N GLN A 114 -0.51 3.52 16.49
CA GLN A 114 -0.52 2.28 17.25
C GLN A 114 -1.77 1.48 16.93
N ASP A 115 -1.62 0.16 16.96
CA ASP A 115 -2.76 -0.71 16.82
C ASP A 115 -3.71 -0.55 18.00
N PRO A 116 -5.02 -0.40 17.76
CA PRO A 116 -6.00 -0.36 18.83
C PRO A 116 -6.22 -1.73 19.48
N ARG A 117 -5.76 -2.80 18.81
CA ARG A 117 -5.89 -4.21 19.22
C ARG A 117 -4.93 -5.09 18.41
N PRO A 118 -4.63 -6.32 18.85
CA PRO A 118 -3.83 -7.24 18.06
C PRO A 118 -4.46 -7.49 16.68
N ALA A 119 -3.68 -7.27 15.62
CA ALA A 119 -4.13 -7.35 14.24
C ALA A 119 -3.52 -8.54 13.49
N ILE A 120 -4.29 -9.20 12.62
CA ILE A 120 -3.80 -10.34 11.81
C ILE A 120 -2.71 -9.88 10.85
N ILE A 121 -2.85 -8.69 10.26
CA ILE A 121 -1.87 -8.10 9.33
C ILE A 121 -0.50 -7.89 9.97
N HIS A 122 -0.44 -7.80 11.31
CA HIS A 122 0.81 -7.72 12.08
C HIS A 122 1.16 -9.05 12.77
N HIS A 123 0.58 -10.16 12.31
CA HIS A 123 0.75 -11.50 12.90
C HIS A 123 0.53 -11.55 14.41
N PHE A 124 -0.39 -10.71 14.91
CA PHE A 124 -0.62 -10.56 16.34
C PHE A 124 0.67 -10.21 17.11
N ALA A 125 1.52 -9.35 16.54
CA ALA A 125 2.59 -8.74 17.32
C ALA A 125 1.99 -7.99 18.51
N PHE A 126 2.65 -8.09 19.68
CA PHE A 126 2.24 -7.42 20.91
C PHE A 126 0.80 -7.75 21.39
N VAL A 127 0.37 -9.02 21.28
CA VAL A 127 -0.97 -9.49 21.72
C VAL A 127 -1.38 -9.00 23.09
N GLU A 128 -0.46 -9.04 24.05
CA GLU A 128 -0.75 -8.72 25.43
C GLU A 128 -0.98 -7.22 25.64
N ASP A 129 -0.30 -6.38 24.86
CA ASP A 129 -0.35 -4.93 25.00
C ASP A 129 0.19 -4.24 23.72
N PRO A 130 -0.70 -3.93 22.75
CA PRO A 130 -0.33 -3.23 21.53
C PRO A 130 0.25 -1.82 21.75
N SER A 131 -0.01 -1.19 22.91
CA SER A 131 0.45 0.17 23.21
C SER A 131 1.97 0.27 23.41
N GLN A 132 2.67 -0.86 23.48
CA GLN A 132 4.13 -0.93 23.64
C GLN A 132 4.89 -0.65 22.35
N PHE A 133 4.18 -0.59 21.23
CA PHE A 133 4.77 -0.44 19.92
C PHE A 133 4.06 0.64 19.12
N SER A 134 4.85 1.42 18.41
CA SER A 134 4.36 2.42 17.46
C SER A 134 5.12 2.28 16.16
N PHE A 135 4.43 2.53 15.07
CA PHE A 135 4.98 2.55 13.72
C PHE A 135 4.56 3.86 13.05
N PRO A 136 5.32 4.33 12.04
CA PRO A 136 5.04 5.61 11.43
C PRO A 136 3.85 5.49 10.47
N ASP A 137 2.98 6.49 10.46
CA ASP A 137 2.03 6.69 9.38
C ASP A 137 2.78 7.14 8.12
N PHE A 138 2.82 6.29 7.10
CA PHE A 138 3.57 6.57 5.88
C PHE A 138 3.00 7.76 5.09
N ALA A 139 1.71 8.06 5.20
CA ALA A 139 1.07 9.18 4.50
C ALA A 139 1.55 10.54 5.04
N ALA A 140 1.94 10.61 6.32
CA ALA A 140 2.57 11.79 6.92
C ALA A 140 4.05 11.95 6.51
N GLY A 141 4.66 10.90 5.96
CA GLY A 141 6.09 10.80 5.75
C GLY A 141 6.87 10.57 7.05
N TRP A 142 8.12 10.12 6.90
CA TRP A 142 8.98 9.74 8.01
C TRP A 142 10.45 9.89 7.65
N ALA A 143 11.32 9.99 8.67
CA ALA A 143 12.73 10.26 8.48
C ALA A 143 13.62 9.29 9.26
N ILE A 144 14.76 8.96 8.67
CA ILE A 144 15.88 8.31 9.37
C ILE A 144 17.15 9.11 9.22
N SER A 145 17.91 9.15 10.31
CA SER A 145 19.27 9.69 10.33
C SER A 145 20.24 8.76 9.58
N ILE A 146 21.35 9.31 9.05
CA ILE A 146 22.41 8.48 8.43
C ILE A 146 23.03 7.46 9.39
N PRO A 147 23.31 7.76 10.67
CA PRO A 147 23.74 6.74 11.64
C PRO A 147 22.78 5.55 11.73
N LEU A 148 21.46 5.81 11.76
CA LEU A 148 20.47 4.74 11.75
C LEU A 148 20.50 3.95 10.43
N LEU A 149 20.60 4.61 9.27
CA LEU A 149 20.75 3.94 7.97
C LEU A 149 21.98 3.02 7.91
N LYS A 150 23.11 3.44 8.50
CA LYS A 150 24.33 2.61 8.63
C LYS A 150 24.06 1.35 9.43
N SER A 151 23.44 1.47 10.60
CA SER A 151 23.11 0.34 11.47
C SER A 151 22.09 -0.60 10.84
N MET A 152 21.06 -0.06 10.17
CA MET A 152 20.09 -0.85 9.41
C MET A 152 20.74 -1.64 8.27
N SER A 153 21.61 -0.99 7.47
CA SER A 153 22.28 -1.65 6.33
C SER A 153 23.23 -2.76 6.81
N LYS A 154 24.04 -2.49 7.84
CA LYS A 154 24.93 -3.50 8.45
C LYS A 154 24.13 -4.68 9.02
N ARG A 155 22.99 -4.40 9.67
CA ARG A 155 22.10 -5.44 10.19
C ARG A 155 21.59 -6.32 9.06
N LEU A 156 21.08 -5.73 7.98
CA LEU A 156 20.54 -6.45 6.83
C LEU A 156 21.58 -7.40 6.20
N GLU A 157 22.85 -6.99 6.13
CA GLU A 157 23.96 -7.84 5.66
C GLU A 157 24.25 -9.02 6.60
N SER A 158 24.20 -8.80 7.92
CA SER A 158 24.56 -9.82 8.92
C SER A 158 23.41 -10.75 9.30
N LYS A 159 22.16 -10.26 9.23
CA LYS A 159 20.93 -10.95 9.61
C LYS A 159 19.87 -10.59 8.55
N PRO A 160 19.81 -11.35 7.45
CA PRO A 160 18.77 -11.18 6.44
C PRO A 160 17.37 -11.26 7.05
N ILE A 161 16.40 -10.65 6.37
CA ILE A 161 15.00 -10.68 6.80
C ILE A 161 14.49 -12.12 6.70
N ASN A 162 14.00 -12.65 7.83
CA ASN A 162 13.56 -14.04 7.96
C ASN A 162 12.11 -14.28 7.51
N SER A 163 11.34 -13.23 7.20
CA SER A 163 9.99 -13.36 6.66
C SER A 163 10.03 -13.46 5.14
N ASP A 164 9.40 -14.50 4.59
CA ASP A 164 9.18 -14.59 3.16
C ASP A 164 8.10 -13.61 2.69
N PHE A 165 7.25 -13.11 3.58
CA PHE A 165 6.15 -12.21 3.24
C PHE A 165 6.41 -10.77 3.69
N THR A 166 6.00 -9.83 2.85
CA THR A 166 5.92 -8.39 3.14
C THR A 166 4.44 -8.01 3.04
N ILE A 167 3.82 -7.70 4.17
CA ILE A 167 2.38 -7.48 4.34
C ILE A 167 2.10 -6.02 4.65
N ASP A 168 2.61 -5.52 5.78
CA ASP A 168 2.50 -4.12 6.18
C ASP A 168 3.88 -3.50 6.39
N VAL A 169 4.36 -2.79 5.37
CA VAL A 169 5.74 -2.28 5.33
C VAL A 169 6.03 -1.28 6.46
N GLN A 170 5.06 -0.45 6.86
CA GLN A 170 5.27 0.54 7.92
C GLN A 170 5.53 -0.14 9.27
N HIS A 171 4.76 -1.18 9.61
CA HIS A 171 4.95 -2.00 10.80
C HIS A 171 6.26 -2.81 10.71
N GLU A 172 6.54 -3.43 9.55
CA GLU A 172 7.75 -4.24 9.34
C GLU A 172 9.05 -3.41 9.44
N VAL A 173 9.06 -2.21 8.89
CA VAL A 173 10.21 -1.28 9.00
C VAL A 173 10.44 -0.88 10.45
N ALA A 174 9.36 -0.53 11.18
CA ALA A 174 9.46 -0.19 12.59
C ALA A 174 9.95 -1.38 13.44
N MET A 175 9.49 -2.60 13.14
CA MET A 175 9.95 -3.83 13.80
C MET A 175 11.43 -4.11 13.53
N PHE A 176 11.87 -3.95 12.28
CA PHE A 176 13.26 -4.14 11.89
C PHE A 176 14.17 -3.12 12.59
N ILE A 177 13.75 -1.85 12.68
CA ILE A 177 14.50 -0.78 13.36
C ILE A 177 14.59 -1.05 14.87
N ARG A 178 13.46 -1.46 15.49
CA ARG A 178 13.36 -1.79 16.92
C ARG A 178 14.29 -2.93 17.34
N ASN A 179 14.62 -3.85 16.43
CA ASN A 179 15.62 -4.92 16.64
C ASN A 179 15.42 -5.67 17.96
N GLU A 180 14.26 -6.31 18.13
CA GLU A 180 13.95 -7.09 19.35
C GLU A 180 14.03 -6.26 20.65
N GLY A 181 13.96 -4.93 20.56
CA GLY A 181 14.02 -3.99 21.68
C GLY A 181 15.39 -3.36 21.94
N GLU A 182 16.43 -3.78 21.21
CA GLU A 182 17.80 -3.24 21.35
C GLU A 182 18.08 -2.06 20.41
N GLY A 183 17.18 -1.77 19.48
CA GLY A 183 17.34 -0.76 18.44
C GLY A 183 16.73 0.60 18.79
N THR A 184 16.46 1.37 17.75
CA THR A 184 15.85 2.71 17.88
C THR A 184 14.32 2.57 17.94
N LEU A 185 13.66 3.36 18.78
CA LEU A 185 12.20 3.48 18.79
C LEU A 185 11.76 4.67 17.94
N LEU A 186 10.55 4.60 17.39
CA LEU A 186 9.94 5.73 16.68
C LEU A 186 9.76 6.89 17.65
N THR A 187 10.21 8.07 17.24
CA THR A 187 9.90 9.34 17.91
C THR A 187 8.74 9.99 17.17
N ASP A 188 7.64 10.24 17.88
CA ASP A 188 6.51 10.98 17.35
C ASP A 188 6.92 12.42 17.00
N VAL A 189 6.51 12.88 15.82
CA VAL A 189 6.75 14.23 15.33
C VAL A 189 5.41 14.85 14.94
N PRO A 190 4.80 15.67 15.82
CA PRO A 190 3.47 16.24 15.60
C PRO A 190 3.34 17.12 14.37
N GLU A 191 4.44 17.67 13.85
CA GLU A 191 4.44 18.46 12.62
C GLU A 191 4.36 17.60 11.35
N LEU A 192 4.52 16.28 11.45
CA LEU A 192 4.25 15.37 10.33
C LEU A 192 2.78 14.96 10.42
N CYS A 193 1.95 15.45 9.49
CA CYS A 193 0.50 15.34 9.57
C CYS A 193 -0.10 14.62 8.36
N THR A 194 -1.28 14.04 8.55
CA THR A 194 -2.14 13.44 7.51
C THR A 194 -3.41 14.24 7.24
N THR A 195 -3.50 15.46 7.75
CA THR A 195 -4.62 16.36 7.50
C THR A 195 -4.52 17.01 6.13
N LEU A 196 -5.62 17.61 5.65
CA LEU A 196 -5.63 18.32 4.37
C LEU A 196 -4.67 19.52 4.39
N PRO A 197 -4.01 19.84 3.25
CA PRO A 197 -3.08 20.96 3.18
C PRO A 197 -3.71 22.28 3.64
N GLY A 198 -3.00 23.00 4.52
CA GLY A 198 -3.43 24.31 5.03
C GLY A 198 -4.47 24.27 6.15
N THR A 199 -4.90 23.10 6.62
CA THR A 199 -5.83 22.99 7.75
C THR A 199 -5.17 23.32 9.09
N GLN A 200 -3.90 22.98 9.27
CA GLN A 200 -3.15 23.20 10.50
C GLN A 200 -1.82 23.88 10.18
N GLU A 201 -1.59 25.06 10.77
CA GLU A 201 -0.42 25.89 10.45
C GLU A 201 0.91 25.25 10.88
N HIS A 202 0.93 24.40 11.90
CA HIS A 202 2.15 23.76 12.40
C HIS A 202 2.62 22.58 11.53
N CYS A 203 1.77 22.07 10.64
CA CYS A 203 2.10 20.91 9.82
C CYS A 203 3.16 21.25 8.78
N ALA A 204 4.22 20.44 8.77
CA ALA A 204 5.26 20.38 7.74
C ALA A 204 4.89 19.43 6.60
N THR A 205 4.08 18.41 6.89
CA THR A 205 3.49 17.53 5.88
C THR A 205 1.97 17.48 5.99
N SER A 206 1.31 17.10 4.92
CA SER A 206 -0.15 16.98 4.82
C SER A 206 -0.47 15.90 3.80
N TYR A 207 -1.69 15.36 3.85
CA TYR A 207 -2.15 14.36 2.89
C TYR A 207 -3.15 14.96 1.92
N ASN A 208 -2.94 14.77 0.62
CA ASN A 208 -3.87 15.24 -0.40
C ASN A 208 -4.74 14.10 -0.94
N SER A 209 -5.88 13.86 -0.29
CA SER A 209 -6.90 12.93 -0.77
C SER A 209 -7.63 13.41 -2.05
N SER A 210 -7.35 14.63 -2.51
CA SER A 210 -8.17 15.38 -3.48
C SER A 210 -7.84 15.12 -4.96
N ILE A 211 -7.03 14.12 -5.31
CA ILE A 211 -6.78 13.80 -6.73
C ILE A 211 -8.04 13.13 -7.32
N SER A 212 -9.03 13.95 -7.67
CA SER A 212 -10.21 13.50 -8.39
C SER A 212 -9.88 13.36 -9.87
N CYS A 213 -9.75 12.12 -10.33
CA CYS A 213 -9.57 11.81 -11.75
C CYS A 213 -10.91 11.77 -12.53
N GLY A 214 -11.99 12.24 -11.91
CA GLY A 214 -13.35 12.08 -12.40
C GLY A 214 -13.97 10.76 -11.95
N ARG A 215 -14.86 10.20 -12.78
CA ARG A 215 -15.58 8.96 -12.51
C ARG A 215 -15.90 8.27 -13.84
N ILE A 216 -15.51 7.00 -13.99
CA ILE A 216 -15.85 6.21 -15.19
C ILE A 216 -17.28 5.67 -15.13
N SER A 217 -17.81 5.16 -16.25
CA SER A 217 -19.13 4.52 -16.24
C SER A 217 -19.07 3.18 -15.51
N SER A 218 -20.12 2.81 -14.79
CA SER A 218 -20.24 1.46 -14.22
C SER A 218 -20.45 0.41 -15.32
N ASP A 219 -20.82 0.83 -16.54
CA ASP A 219 -20.83 -0.05 -17.72
C ASP A 219 -19.43 -0.41 -18.20
N ASP A 220 -18.38 0.27 -17.74
CA ASP A 220 -16.99 0.00 -18.15
C ASP A 220 -16.34 -1.10 -17.27
N ILE A 221 -17.05 -1.57 -16.24
CA ILE A 221 -16.52 -2.49 -15.23
C ILE A 221 -17.33 -3.78 -15.24
N PHE A 222 -16.62 -4.91 -15.37
CA PHE A 222 -17.16 -6.23 -15.13
C PHE A 222 -16.69 -6.76 -13.77
N PHE A 223 -17.64 -7.09 -12.89
CA PHE A 223 -17.38 -7.67 -11.58
C PHE A 223 -17.56 -9.20 -11.63
N ALA A 224 -16.55 -9.94 -11.18
CA ALA A 224 -16.58 -11.38 -11.04
C ALA A 224 -16.41 -11.76 -9.57
N VAL A 225 -17.41 -12.42 -8.99
CA VAL A 225 -17.39 -12.86 -7.59
C VAL A 225 -17.08 -14.34 -7.56
N LYS A 226 -15.96 -14.72 -6.93
CA LYS A 226 -15.62 -16.12 -6.67
C LYS A 226 -16.44 -16.61 -5.46
N THR A 227 -17.22 -17.66 -5.66
CA THR A 227 -17.97 -18.30 -4.56
C THR A 227 -17.99 -19.82 -4.70
N THR A 228 -18.69 -20.48 -3.79
CA THR A 228 -18.98 -21.92 -3.80
C THR A 228 -20.39 -22.16 -3.28
N LYS A 229 -20.99 -23.31 -3.63
CA LYS A 229 -22.30 -23.75 -3.15
C LYS A 229 -22.50 -23.56 -1.65
N LYS A 230 -21.44 -23.76 -0.86
CA LYS A 230 -21.45 -23.58 0.60
C LYS A 230 -21.92 -22.19 1.02
N TYR A 231 -21.64 -21.15 0.25
CA TYR A 231 -21.84 -19.76 0.62
C TYR A 231 -22.98 -19.05 -0.11
N HIS A 232 -23.70 -19.76 -1.00
CA HIS A 232 -24.85 -19.21 -1.72
C HIS A 232 -25.93 -18.65 -0.77
N GLY A 233 -26.18 -19.31 0.36
CA GLY A 233 -27.21 -18.90 1.33
C GLY A 233 -26.76 -17.89 2.39
N ASP A 234 -25.47 -17.56 2.46
CA ASP A 234 -24.88 -16.80 3.57
C ASP A 234 -24.14 -15.55 3.07
N ARG A 235 -23.02 -15.74 2.37
CA ARG A 235 -22.14 -14.63 1.97
C ARG A 235 -22.62 -13.92 0.70
N VAL A 236 -23.07 -14.69 -0.30
CA VAL A 236 -23.52 -14.10 -1.58
C VAL A 236 -24.71 -13.12 -1.43
N PRO A 237 -25.72 -13.37 -0.57
CA PRO A 237 -26.78 -12.41 -0.29
C PRO A 237 -26.27 -11.06 0.23
N VAL A 238 -25.16 -11.05 0.97
CA VAL A 238 -24.52 -9.80 1.43
C VAL A 238 -23.94 -9.06 0.23
N VAL A 239 -23.15 -9.72 -0.62
CA VAL A 239 -22.58 -9.10 -1.83
C VAL A 239 -23.67 -8.56 -2.76
N LYS A 240 -24.81 -9.28 -2.91
CA LYS A 240 -25.98 -8.79 -3.65
C LYS A 240 -26.59 -7.52 -3.05
N LYS A 241 -26.63 -7.42 -1.72
CA LYS A 241 -27.16 -6.26 -0.99
C LYS A 241 -26.18 -5.08 -0.95
N THR A 242 -24.91 -5.28 -1.25
CA THR A 242 -23.90 -4.22 -1.28
C THR A 242 -23.49 -3.93 -2.73
N LEU A 243 -22.42 -4.55 -3.23
CA LEU A 243 -21.92 -4.38 -4.59
C LEU A 243 -22.99 -4.60 -5.67
N GLY A 244 -23.84 -5.61 -5.49
CA GLY A 244 -24.89 -5.98 -6.46
C GLY A 244 -25.98 -4.92 -6.65
N GLN A 245 -26.12 -3.94 -5.74
CA GLN A 245 -27.05 -2.83 -5.92
C GLN A 245 -26.54 -1.79 -6.94
N HIS A 246 -25.23 -1.73 -7.15
CA HIS A 246 -24.58 -0.68 -7.93
C HIS A 246 -23.84 -1.22 -9.17
N ALA A 247 -23.40 -2.48 -9.15
CA ALA A 247 -22.73 -3.11 -10.28
C ALA A 247 -23.73 -3.40 -11.40
N LYS A 248 -23.44 -2.91 -12.62
CA LYS A 248 -24.26 -3.19 -13.81
C LYS A 248 -23.94 -4.55 -14.45
N HIS A 249 -22.69 -4.98 -14.36
CA HIS A 249 -22.21 -6.24 -14.89
C HIS A 249 -21.54 -7.02 -13.78
N VAL A 250 -22.27 -7.98 -13.20
CA VAL A 250 -21.77 -8.84 -12.14
C VAL A 250 -22.14 -10.29 -12.41
N VAL A 251 -21.19 -11.20 -12.19
CA VAL A 251 -21.43 -12.66 -12.25
C VAL A 251 -20.85 -13.31 -10.99
N PHE A 252 -21.64 -14.21 -10.40
CA PHE A 252 -21.22 -15.04 -9.26
C PHE A 252 -20.75 -16.40 -9.78
N TYR A 253 -19.45 -16.66 -9.78
CA TYR A 253 -18.87 -17.89 -10.30
C TYR A 253 -18.73 -18.94 -9.20
N SER A 254 -19.36 -20.08 -9.43
CA SER A 254 -19.40 -21.22 -8.51
C SER A 254 -19.10 -22.53 -9.24
N GLU A 255 -18.93 -23.62 -8.50
CA GLU A 255 -18.89 -24.97 -9.05
C GLU A 255 -20.30 -25.54 -9.31
N THR A 256 -21.36 -24.86 -8.86
CA THR A 256 -22.76 -25.22 -9.14
C THR A 256 -23.60 -24.00 -9.51
N GLU A 257 -24.54 -24.18 -10.44
CA GLU A 257 -25.58 -23.20 -10.73
C GLU A 257 -26.65 -23.19 -9.64
N ASP A 258 -27.12 -22.01 -9.29
CA ASP A 258 -28.19 -21.78 -8.31
C ASP A 258 -29.10 -20.66 -8.83
N PRO A 259 -30.34 -20.97 -9.24
CA PRO A 259 -31.26 -19.98 -9.77
C PRO A 259 -31.69 -18.89 -8.76
N ASP A 260 -31.68 -19.18 -7.46
CA ASP A 260 -32.11 -18.24 -6.42
C ASP A 260 -31.03 -17.17 -6.17
N VAL A 261 -29.78 -17.53 -6.45
CA VAL A 261 -28.61 -16.69 -6.36
C VAL A 261 -27.85 -16.88 -7.65
N PRO A 262 -28.22 -16.22 -8.77
CA PRO A 262 -27.93 -16.64 -10.15
C PRO A 262 -26.43 -16.83 -10.40
N THR A 263 -25.91 -17.98 -9.98
CA THR A 263 -24.52 -18.34 -10.07
C THR A 263 -24.29 -19.03 -11.40
N GLU A 264 -23.12 -18.78 -11.99
CA GLU A 264 -22.69 -19.44 -13.20
C GLU A 264 -21.65 -20.49 -12.87
N ASN A 265 -21.87 -21.71 -13.37
CA ASN A 265 -20.86 -22.75 -13.27
C ASN A 265 -19.71 -22.47 -14.25
N ILE A 266 -18.53 -22.17 -13.71
CA ILE A 266 -17.35 -21.86 -14.53
C ILE A 266 -16.61 -23.12 -15.02
N GLY A 267 -17.09 -24.32 -14.66
CA GLY A 267 -16.52 -25.60 -15.05
C GLY A 267 -15.32 -26.03 -14.21
N VAL A 268 -15.08 -25.36 -13.08
CA VAL A 268 -13.96 -25.65 -12.16
C VAL A 268 -14.52 -26.11 -10.81
N PRO A 269 -14.16 -27.31 -10.32
CA PRO A 269 -14.55 -27.78 -8.99
C PRO A 269 -14.05 -26.85 -7.87
N ASN A 270 -14.76 -26.84 -6.74
CA ASN A 270 -14.27 -26.16 -5.56
C ASN A 270 -13.10 -26.91 -4.91
N THR A 271 -12.17 -26.15 -4.32
CA THR A 271 -11.02 -26.62 -3.56
C THR A 271 -11.07 -26.04 -2.14
N ASP A 272 -10.49 -26.72 -1.15
CA ASP A 272 -10.44 -26.21 0.23
C ASP A 272 -9.24 -25.26 0.46
N THR A 273 -8.27 -25.27 -0.45
CA THR A 273 -7.05 -24.46 -0.39
C THR A 273 -6.78 -23.90 -1.77
N GLY A 274 -6.56 -22.60 -1.90
CA GLY A 274 -6.18 -21.92 -3.15
C GLY A 274 -7.16 -22.10 -4.31
N HIS A 275 -7.27 -21.11 -5.19
CA HIS A 275 -8.33 -21.08 -6.20
C HIS A 275 -7.81 -20.74 -7.61
N CYS A 276 -6.56 -21.13 -7.91
CA CYS A 276 -5.88 -20.73 -9.14
C CYS A 276 -6.67 -21.08 -10.41
N ALA A 277 -7.14 -22.33 -10.53
CA ALA A 277 -7.90 -22.75 -11.71
C ALA A 277 -9.20 -21.95 -11.86
N LYS A 278 -9.87 -21.61 -10.75
CA LYS A 278 -11.12 -20.82 -10.75
C LYS A 278 -10.84 -19.39 -11.19
N LEU A 279 -9.82 -18.72 -10.62
CA LEU A 279 -9.42 -17.37 -11.04
C LEU A 279 -9.01 -17.34 -12.51
N LYS A 280 -8.18 -18.28 -12.96
CA LYS A 280 -7.76 -18.38 -14.36
C LYS A 280 -8.95 -18.54 -15.30
N ALA A 281 -9.90 -19.42 -14.97
CA ALA A 281 -11.10 -19.65 -15.78
C ALA A 281 -11.99 -18.41 -15.86
N ILE A 282 -12.10 -17.63 -14.77
CA ILE A 282 -12.80 -16.33 -14.73
C ILE A 282 -12.13 -15.32 -15.67
N ILE A 283 -10.80 -15.19 -15.58
CA ILE A 283 -10.03 -14.27 -16.44
C ILE A 283 -10.20 -14.67 -17.92
N ASP A 284 -10.06 -15.96 -18.25
CA ASP A 284 -10.25 -16.46 -19.61
C ASP A 284 -11.68 -16.20 -20.12
N ARG A 285 -12.70 -16.46 -19.28
CA ARG A 285 -14.10 -16.18 -19.62
C ARG A 285 -14.34 -14.70 -19.86
N SER A 286 -13.73 -13.83 -19.05
CA SER A 286 -13.84 -12.36 -19.16
C SER A 286 -13.38 -11.80 -20.51
N ALA A 287 -12.57 -12.55 -21.25
CA ALA A 287 -12.02 -12.15 -22.53
C ALA A 287 -12.82 -12.68 -23.74
N VAL A 288 -13.71 -13.65 -23.55
CA VAL A 288 -14.41 -14.32 -24.67
C VAL A 288 -15.94 -14.23 -24.60
N ASP A 289 -16.50 -14.00 -23.42
CA ASP A 289 -17.94 -13.84 -23.25
C ASP A 289 -18.39 -12.46 -23.74
N ARG A 290 -19.27 -12.43 -24.74
CA ARG A 290 -19.73 -11.21 -25.40
C ARG A 290 -20.47 -10.24 -24.47
N ARG A 291 -20.90 -10.68 -23.28
CA ARG A 291 -21.53 -9.81 -22.27
C ARG A 291 -20.54 -8.83 -21.65
N PHE A 292 -19.25 -9.18 -21.62
CA PHE A 292 -18.24 -8.42 -20.90
C PHE A 292 -16.83 -8.40 -21.54
N SER A 293 -16.64 -9.03 -22.71
CA SER A 293 -15.35 -9.06 -23.41
C SER A 293 -14.87 -7.70 -23.90
N ASP A 294 -15.77 -6.73 -24.06
CA ASP A 294 -15.50 -5.35 -24.46
C ASP A 294 -15.25 -4.42 -23.25
N LYS A 295 -15.45 -4.91 -22.02
CA LYS A 295 -15.34 -4.11 -20.81
C LYS A 295 -13.87 -3.75 -20.56
N PRO A 296 -13.55 -2.46 -20.34
CA PRO A 296 -12.20 -2.01 -20.04
C PRO A 296 -11.58 -2.61 -18.78
N TRP A 297 -12.40 -2.90 -17.77
CA TRP A 297 -11.93 -3.36 -16.45
C TRP A 297 -12.61 -4.66 -16.02
N LEU A 298 -11.81 -5.60 -15.50
CA LEU A 298 -12.27 -6.74 -14.74
C LEU A 298 -11.93 -6.50 -13.27
N VAL A 299 -12.92 -6.63 -12.39
CA VAL A 299 -12.75 -6.63 -10.94
C VAL A 299 -13.11 -8.02 -10.43
N VAL A 300 -12.17 -8.71 -9.79
CA VAL A 300 -12.39 -10.02 -9.18
C VAL A 300 -12.36 -9.89 -7.67
N ILE A 301 -13.37 -10.44 -6.99
CA ILE A 301 -13.48 -10.43 -5.52
C ILE A 301 -13.89 -11.80 -4.98
N ASP A 302 -13.62 -12.03 -3.70
CA ASP A 302 -14.16 -13.17 -2.96
C ASP A 302 -15.60 -12.87 -2.50
N ASP A 303 -16.36 -13.92 -2.14
CA ASP A 303 -17.75 -13.79 -1.70
C ASP A 303 -17.92 -13.17 -0.30
N ASP A 304 -16.82 -12.95 0.42
CA ASP A 304 -16.76 -12.22 1.68
C ASP A 304 -16.03 -10.86 1.59
N THR A 305 -15.76 -10.37 0.37
CA THR A 305 -15.30 -8.99 0.14
C THR A 305 -16.49 -8.03 0.14
N ILE A 306 -16.36 -6.92 0.89
CA ILE A 306 -17.32 -5.82 0.93
C ILE A 306 -16.72 -4.67 0.11
N MET A 307 -17.43 -4.16 -0.90
CA MET A 307 -16.85 -3.20 -1.87
C MET A 307 -17.82 -2.08 -2.28
N SER A 308 -17.28 -0.88 -2.47
CA SER A 308 -17.97 0.31 -2.99
C SER A 308 -17.77 0.47 -4.51
N VAL A 309 -18.83 0.27 -5.29
CA VAL A 309 -18.79 0.52 -6.75
C VAL A 309 -18.58 2.00 -7.09
N PRO A 310 -19.25 2.99 -6.44
CA PRO A 310 -19.01 4.41 -6.72
C PRO A 310 -17.55 4.84 -6.52
N ARG A 311 -16.91 4.38 -5.45
CA ARG A 311 -15.50 4.69 -5.18
C ARG A 311 -14.56 3.95 -6.12
N MET A 312 -14.88 2.71 -6.48
CA MET A 312 -14.16 1.98 -7.55
C MET A 312 -14.18 2.76 -8.87
N GLN A 313 -15.32 3.33 -9.27
CA GLN A 313 -15.40 4.15 -10.49
C GLN A 313 -14.54 5.42 -10.43
N GLN A 314 -14.38 6.02 -9.25
CA GLN A 314 -13.51 7.19 -9.06
C GLN A 314 -12.04 6.78 -9.12
N LEU A 315 -11.68 5.68 -8.45
CA LEU A 315 -10.32 5.15 -8.46
C LEU A 315 -9.87 4.79 -9.87
N LEU A 316 -10.68 4.02 -10.61
CA LEU A 316 -10.33 3.58 -11.96
C LEU A 316 -10.28 4.72 -13.00
N ALA A 317 -10.89 5.87 -12.71
CA ALA A 317 -10.75 7.05 -13.56
C ALA A 317 -9.32 7.60 -13.60
N CYS A 318 -8.49 7.22 -12.63
CA CYS A 318 -7.07 7.60 -12.58
C CYS A 318 -6.15 6.77 -13.48
N TYR A 319 -6.65 5.68 -14.06
CA TYR A 319 -5.83 4.71 -14.79
C TYR A 319 -6.27 4.58 -16.24
N ASP A 320 -5.34 4.23 -17.12
CA ASP A 320 -5.62 3.96 -18.53
C ASP A 320 -5.84 2.45 -18.73
N PRO A 321 -7.03 1.98 -19.12
CA PRO A 321 -7.29 0.55 -19.33
C PRO A 321 -6.53 -0.05 -20.53
N GLN A 322 -5.89 0.78 -21.36
CA GLN A 322 -5.00 0.34 -22.45
C GLN A 322 -3.58 0.01 -21.95
N GLU A 323 -3.24 0.42 -20.73
CA GLU A 323 -2.00 0.00 -20.08
C GLU A 323 -2.21 -1.31 -19.32
N PRO A 324 -1.25 -2.24 -19.33
CA PRO A 324 -1.38 -3.49 -18.60
C PRO A 324 -1.27 -3.24 -17.09
N ILE A 325 -2.38 -3.43 -16.37
CA ILE A 325 -2.50 -3.09 -14.96
C ILE A 325 -3.03 -4.29 -14.19
N LEU A 326 -2.39 -4.58 -13.06
CA LEU A 326 -2.91 -5.38 -11.96
C LEU A 326 -2.90 -4.51 -10.71
N LEU A 327 -4.07 -4.13 -10.22
CA LEU A 327 -4.29 -3.13 -9.16
C LEU A 327 -5.01 -3.73 -7.95
N GLY A 328 -4.56 -3.39 -6.74
CA GLY A 328 -5.24 -3.68 -5.49
C GLY A 328 -4.34 -3.48 -4.26
N GLU A 329 -4.60 -4.18 -3.15
CA GLU A 329 -3.67 -4.18 -2.01
C GLU A 329 -2.50 -5.11 -2.32
N ARG A 330 -1.27 -4.59 -2.21
CA ARG A 330 -0.07 -5.30 -2.67
C ARG A 330 0.64 -5.92 -1.48
N TYR A 331 0.87 -7.22 -1.57
CA TYR A 331 1.82 -7.93 -0.72
C TYR A 331 3.05 -8.33 -1.54
N GLY A 332 4.11 -8.72 -0.84
CA GLY A 332 5.34 -9.24 -1.41
C GLY A 332 5.63 -10.66 -0.92
N PHE A 333 6.22 -11.47 -1.79
CA PHE A 333 6.83 -12.75 -1.44
C PHE A 333 8.31 -12.71 -1.84
N GLY A 334 9.23 -12.74 -0.88
CA GLY A 334 10.69 -12.67 -1.09
C GLY A 334 11.21 -11.29 -1.54
N VAL A 335 10.38 -10.24 -1.48
CA VAL A 335 10.75 -8.92 -2.01
C VAL A 335 11.76 -8.21 -1.12
N ALA A 336 11.68 -8.40 0.21
CA ALA A 336 12.58 -7.80 1.18
C ALA A 336 14.04 -8.28 1.04
N THR A 337 14.24 -9.46 0.46
CA THR A 337 15.57 -10.04 0.15
C THR A 337 16.00 -9.81 -1.31
N GLY A 338 15.14 -9.19 -2.13
CA GLY A 338 15.44 -8.83 -3.53
C GLY A 338 15.23 -9.94 -4.58
N TYR A 339 14.75 -11.13 -4.20
CA TYR A 339 14.61 -12.29 -5.10
C TYR A 339 13.15 -12.65 -5.44
N GLY A 340 12.21 -11.91 -4.86
CA GLY A 340 10.79 -12.21 -4.86
C GLY A 340 9.95 -11.62 -6.00
N TYR A 341 8.65 -11.60 -5.75
CA TYR A 341 7.64 -10.95 -6.57
C TYR A 341 6.53 -10.35 -5.73
N GLU A 342 5.79 -9.44 -6.36
CA GLU A 342 4.65 -8.74 -5.78
C GLU A 342 3.35 -9.39 -6.27
N TYR A 343 2.31 -9.32 -5.45
CA TYR A 343 0.99 -9.79 -5.81
C TYR A 343 -0.09 -8.91 -5.17
N VAL A 344 -1.27 -8.88 -5.79
CA VAL A 344 -2.45 -8.24 -5.20
C VAL A 344 -3.18 -9.28 -4.38
N THR A 345 -3.57 -8.99 -3.14
CA THR A 345 -4.34 -9.93 -2.32
C THR A 345 -5.71 -10.22 -2.93
N GLY A 346 -6.12 -11.49 -2.96
CA GLY A 346 -7.42 -11.87 -3.54
C GLY A 346 -8.64 -11.32 -2.78
N GLY A 347 -8.59 -11.34 -1.44
CA GLY A 347 -9.70 -10.96 -0.58
C GLY A 347 -9.96 -9.45 -0.55
N GLY A 348 -8.91 -8.63 -0.55
CA GLY A 348 -9.02 -7.18 -0.74
C GLY A 348 -9.66 -6.82 -2.09
N GLY A 349 -9.58 -7.70 -3.08
CA GLY A 349 -10.11 -7.51 -4.42
C GLY A 349 -9.02 -7.12 -5.41
N MET A 350 -9.17 -7.62 -6.64
CA MET A 350 -8.18 -7.49 -7.70
C MET A 350 -8.78 -6.80 -8.91
N VAL A 351 -8.06 -5.85 -9.50
CA VAL A 351 -8.47 -5.19 -10.73
C VAL A 351 -7.46 -5.52 -11.83
N LEU A 352 -7.96 -5.96 -12.98
CA LEU A 352 -7.18 -6.13 -14.20
C LEU A 352 -7.71 -5.20 -15.30
N SER A 353 -6.81 -4.50 -15.97
CA SER A 353 -7.16 -3.81 -17.22
C SER A 353 -7.34 -4.78 -18.38
N ARG A 354 -8.07 -4.37 -19.41
CA ARG A 354 -8.21 -5.16 -20.63
C ARG A 354 -6.86 -5.51 -21.26
N ALA A 355 -5.93 -4.56 -21.30
CA ALA A 355 -4.57 -4.82 -21.78
C ALA A 355 -3.84 -5.87 -20.92
N GLY A 356 -3.97 -5.80 -19.59
CA GLY A 356 -3.38 -6.77 -18.67
C GLY A 356 -3.93 -8.19 -18.87
N ILE A 357 -5.25 -8.31 -19.07
CA ILE A 357 -5.90 -9.60 -19.37
C ILE A 357 -5.36 -10.19 -20.67
N ASN A 358 -5.25 -9.39 -21.73
CA ASN A 358 -4.78 -9.87 -23.03
C ASN A 358 -3.31 -10.33 -22.94
N MET A 359 -2.43 -9.53 -22.31
CA MET A 359 -1.03 -9.90 -22.13
C MET A 359 -0.86 -11.19 -21.31
N LEU A 360 -1.63 -11.35 -20.22
CA LEU A 360 -1.60 -12.58 -19.42
C LEU A 360 -2.01 -13.82 -20.22
N ARG A 361 -3.05 -13.71 -21.06
CA ARG A 361 -3.54 -14.83 -21.87
C ARG A 361 -2.57 -15.20 -22.98
N GLU A 362 -1.92 -14.20 -23.58
CA GLU A 362 -0.91 -14.40 -24.62
C GLU A 362 0.42 -14.96 -24.06
N SER A 363 0.71 -14.74 -22.77
CA SER A 363 1.94 -15.20 -22.15
C SER A 363 2.01 -16.71 -21.93
N GLY A 364 0.88 -17.41 -22.00
CA GLY A 364 0.78 -18.84 -21.68
C GLY A 364 1.01 -19.16 -20.20
N CYS A 365 0.88 -18.18 -19.28
CA CYS A 365 1.07 -18.44 -17.85
C CYS A 365 0.02 -19.42 -17.32
N GLY A 366 0.49 -20.52 -16.73
CA GLY A 366 -0.34 -21.59 -16.18
C GLY A 366 -0.28 -21.64 -14.66
N CYS A 367 -1.33 -22.17 -14.03
CA CYS A 367 -1.32 -22.49 -12.61
C CYS A 367 -0.21 -23.49 -12.28
N TRP A 368 0.44 -23.35 -11.13
CA TRP A 368 1.36 -24.40 -10.64
C TRP A 368 0.59 -25.69 -10.34
N GLN A 369 -0.54 -25.54 -9.66
CA GLN A 369 -1.58 -26.55 -9.43
C GLN A 369 -2.94 -25.83 -9.40
N ASP A 370 -4.03 -26.53 -9.70
CA ASP A 370 -5.38 -25.96 -9.72
C ASP A 370 -5.78 -25.30 -8.39
N ASN A 371 -5.28 -25.86 -7.28
CA ASN A 371 -5.52 -25.44 -5.90
C ASN A 371 -4.37 -24.57 -5.32
N SER A 372 -3.52 -23.99 -6.17
CA SER A 372 -2.51 -23.03 -5.72
C SER A 372 -3.14 -21.70 -5.27
N PRO A 373 -2.49 -20.92 -4.39
CA PRO A 373 -2.89 -19.54 -4.10
C PRO A 373 -2.96 -18.74 -5.39
N ASP A 374 -4.15 -18.23 -5.69
CA ASP A 374 -4.50 -17.64 -6.98
C ASP A 374 -3.91 -16.23 -7.13
N ASP A 375 -3.85 -15.49 -6.03
CA ASP A 375 -3.18 -14.19 -5.95
C ASP A 375 -1.68 -14.27 -6.19
N MET A 376 -0.97 -15.18 -5.52
CA MET A 376 0.46 -15.38 -5.72
C MET A 376 0.78 -15.89 -7.13
N TRP A 377 -0.06 -16.78 -7.67
CA TRP A 377 0.06 -17.21 -9.06
C TRP A 377 -0.03 -16.02 -10.02
N LEU A 378 -1.07 -15.19 -9.87
CA LEU A 378 -1.29 -14.05 -10.73
C LEU A 378 -0.14 -13.04 -10.64
N GLY A 379 0.32 -12.73 -9.42
CA GLY A 379 1.48 -11.86 -9.20
C GLY A 379 2.76 -12.39 -9.84
N ASN A 380 3.02 -13.69 -9.71
CA ASN A 380 4.17 -14.33 -10.38
C ASN A 380 4.06 -14.25 -11.91
N CYS A 381 2.87 -14.43 -12.49
CA CYS A 381 2.67 -14.25 -13.94
C CYS A 381 3.00 -12.81 -14.37
N PHE A 382 2.50 -11.81 -13.64
CA PHE A 382 2.76 -10.39 -13.93
C PHE A 382 4.25 -10.03 -13.77
N ARG A 383 4.91 -10.59 -12.76
CA ARG A 383 6.37 -10.48 -12.60
C ARG A 383 7.14 -10.98 -13.83
N ASN A 384 6.75 -12.14 -14.37
CA ASN A 384 7.39 -12.74 -15.54
C ASN A 384 7.11 -11.98 -16.84
N LEU A 385 5.99 -11.25 -16.89
CA LEU A 385 5.64 -10.32 -17.96
C LEU A 385 6.34 -8.96 -17.86
N ASN A 386 7.12 -8.74 -16.79
CA ASN A 386 7.70 -7.45 -16.43
C ASN A 386 6.66 -6.34 -16.22
N ILE A 387 5.48 -6.68 -15.72
CA ILE A 387 4.44 -5.73 -15.36
C ILE A 387 4.41 -5.62 -13.82
N PRO A 388 4.76 -4.45 -13.24
CA PRO A 388 4.69 -4.26 -11.80
C PRO A 388 3.24 -4.27 -11.27
N VAL A 389 3.06 -4.58 -9.98
CA VAL A 389 1.74 -4.67 -9.33
C VAL A 389 1.34 -3.35 -8.66
N THR A 390 0.29 -2.71 -9.16
CA THR A 390 -0.13 -1.39 -8.68
C THR A 390 -0.77 -1.52 -7.32
N HIS A 391 -0.11 -0.99 -6.29
CA HIS A 391 -0.70 -0.91 -4.97
C HIS A 391 -1.61 0.31 -4.87
N SER A 392 -2.77 0.15 -4.24
CA SER A 392 -3.65 1.25 -3.84
C SER A 392 -4.05 1.09 -2.37
N PRO A 393 -3.91 2.15 -1.53
CA PRO A 393 -4.32 2.13 -0.12
C PRO A 393 -5.84 2.06 0.06
N ALA A 394 -6.62 2.11 -1.03
CA ALA A 394 -8.07 1.95 -0.97
C ALA A 394 -8.53 0.48 -0.78
N PHE A 395 -7.67 -0.50 -0.99
CA PHE A 395 -8.02 -1.92 -0.89
C PHE A 395 -7.51 -2.49 0.44
N HIS A 396 -8.32 -3.33 1.09
CA HIS A 396 -8.02 -3.89 2.41
C HIS A 396 -8.38 -5.38 2.49
N GLN A 397 -7.38 -6.22 2.76
CA GLN A 397 -7.42 -7.67 2.93
C GLN A 397 -7.91 -8.05 4.32
N ALA A 398 -7.90 -7.11 5.27
CA ALA A 398 -8.40 -7.28 6.61
C ALA A 398 -9.65 -6.41 6.88
N ARG A 399 -10.24 -6.61 8.05
CA ARG A 399 -11.48 -5.93 8.47
C ARG A 399 -11.12 -4.52 8.93
N PRO A 400 -12.05 -3.54 8.86
CA PRO A 400 -11.76 -2.17 9.30
C PRO A 400 -11.20 -2.10 10.73
N VAL A 401 -11.66 -2.97 11.62
CA VAL A 401 -11.21 -3.04 13.03
C VAL A 401 -9.76 -3.52 13.21
N GLU A 402 -9.11 -3.99 12.15
CA GLU A 402 -7.72 -4.43 12.14
C GLU A 402 -6.76 -3.35 11.63
N TYR A 403 -7.29 -2.18 11.25
CA TYR A 403 -6.51 -1.01 10.87
C TYR A 403 -6.65 0.07 11.94
N VAL A 404 -5.64 0.92 12.06
CA VAL A 404 -5.70 2.12 12.91
C VAL A 404 -6.73 3.08 12.33
N ALA A 405 -7.64 3.61 13.17
CA ALA A 405 -8.72 4.47 12.71
C ALA A 405 -8.22 5.70 11.94
N SER A 406 -7.12 6.31 12.39
CA SER A 406 -6.51 7.46 11.71
C SER A 406 -6.02 7.15 10.30
N LEU A 407 -5.57 5.92 10.02
CA LEU A 407 -5.21 5.49 8.66
C LEU A 407 -6.43 5.49 7.75
N LEU A 408 -7.54 4.92 8.24
CA LEU A 408 -8.80 4.87 7.50
C LEU A 408 -9.44 6.25 7.31
N ASP A 409 -9.17 7.21 8.20
CA ASP A 409 -9.75 8.56 8.12
C ASP A 409 -9.25 9.35 6.90
N HIS A 410 -7.99 9.18 6.51
CA HIS A 410 -7.43 9.86 5.34
C HIS A 410 -7.48 8.99 4.07
N GLN A 411 -7.71 7.68 4.19
CA GLN A 411 -7.82 6.76 3.05
C GLN A 411 -9.27 6.64 2.56
N SER A 412 -9.50 6.87 1.27
CA SER A 412 -10.82 6.60 0.66
C SER A 412 -10.98 5.12 0.35
N ALA A 413 -11.33 4.31 1.35
CA ALA A 413 -11.51 2.86 1.20
C ALA A 413 -12.50 2.49 0.09
N VAL A 414 -12.13 1.51 -0.74
CA VAL A 414 -12.93 0.89 -1.80
C VAL A 414 -13.42 -0.48 -1.39
N SER A 415 -12.64 -1.22 -0.59
CA SER A 415 -13.01 -2.57 -0.14
C SER A 415 -12.44 -2.95 1.22
N PHE A 416 -13.07 -3.93 1.87
CA PHE A 416 -12.59 -4.64 3.06
C PHE A 416 -12.89 -6.14 2.97
N HIS A 417 -12.11 -6.94 3.69
CA HIS A 417 -12.28 -8.40 3.78
C HIS A 417 -12.04 -8.87 5.23
N LYS A 418 -12.83 -9.73 5.85
CA LYS A 418 -13.96 -10.56 5.41
C LYS A 418 -15.12 -10.46 6.38
N HIS A 419 -16.27 -11.03 6.04
CA HIS A 419 -17.48 -11.13 6.86
C HIS A 419 -17.31 -11.83 8.24
N TYR A 420 -16.12 -12.30 8.61
CA TYR A 420 -15.90 -13.04 9.85
C TYR A 420 -15.93 -12.12 11.07
N ASP A 421 -16.80 -12.47 12.03
CA ASP A 421 -16.91 -11.83 13.35
C ASP A 421 -17.18 -10.31 13.26
N ILE A 422 -17.94 -9.91 12.23
CA ILE A 422 -18.40 -8.54 11.99
C ILE A 422 -19.80 -8.55 11.35
N ASP A 423 -20.53 -7.45 11.40
CA ASP A 423 -21.70 -7.22 10.54
C ASP A 423 -21.24 -6.58 9.22
N PRO A 424 -21.26 -7.31 8.09
CA PRO A 424 -20.77 -6.79 6.82
C PRO A 424 -21.69 -5.70 6.23
N ILE A 425 -22.97 -5.67 6.59
CA ILE A 425 -23.89 -4.60 6.15
C ILE A 425 -23.60 -3.32 6.92
N ALA A 426 -23.30 -3.42 8.22
CA ALA A 426 -22.84 -2.28 9.01
C ALA A 426 -21.53 -1.74 8.47
N VAL A 427 -20.54 -2.60 8.17
CA VAL A 427 -19.28 -2.16 7.54
C VAL A 427 -19.51 -1.45 6.21
N TYR A 428 -20.38 -1.99 5.35
CA TYR A 428 -20.70 -1.33 4.08
C TYR A 428 -21.28 0.07 4.32
N ARG A 429 -22.26 0.20 5.21
CA ARG A 429 -22.89 1.49 5.52
C ARG A 429 -21.88 2.48 6.10
N ASP A 430 -21.09 2.04 7.08
CA ASP A 430 -20.26 2.94 7.89
C ASP A 430 -18.99 3.38 7.13
N TYR A 431 -18.46 2.54 6.23
CA TYR A 431 -17.19 2.80 5.54
C TYR A 431 -17.29 2.97 4.03
N LEU A 432 -18.28 2.39 3.34
CA LEU A 432 -18.24 2.18 1.89
C LEU A 432 -19.46 2.71 1.11
N SER A 433 -20.54 3.08 1.78
CA SER A 433 -21.79 3.54 1.14
C SER A 433 -21.71 4.94 0.52
#